data_AF-M6CZF9-F1
#
_entry.id   AF-M6CZF9-F1
#
_cell.length_a   1.000
_cell.length_b   1.000
_cell.length_c   1.000
_cell.angle_alpha   90.00
_cell.angle_beta   90.00
_cell.angle_gamma   90.00
#
_symmetry.space_group_name_H-M   'P 1'
#
loop_
_entity.id
_entity.type
_entity.pdbx_description
1 polymer ?
#
loop_
_entity_poly.entity_id
_entity_poly.type
_entity_poly.pdbx_seq_one_letter_code
_entity_poly.pdbx_strand_id
1 'polypeptide(L)'
;MFYMYDWIPSHELNTLDLSELEYLEQNLVDECERLEKEFNVFFAVYKKGTLAKPKGLCTTFKFAKLDQDTCNLIDDFEHKLGKRILVAYAKPLERW
;
A
#
# COMPACT_ATOMS: atom_id res chain seq x y z
N MET A 1 8.91 13.05 -4.86
CA MET A 1 9.01 11.66 -4.36
C MET A 1 8.10 11.62 -3.15
N PHE A 2 6.95 10.95 -3.24
CA PHE A 2 5.87 11.04 -2.25
C PHE A 2 5.77 9.74 -1.46
N TYR A 3 5.42 9.86 -0.19
CA TYR A 3 5.22 8.72 0.70
C TYR A 3 3.76 8.29 0.63
N MET A 4 3.52 7.04 0.24
CA MET A 4 2.18 6.43 0.26
C MET A 4 1.80 5.94 1.66
N TYR A 5 2.03 6.73 2.69
CA TYR A 5 1.62 6.38 4.05
C TYR A 5 0.97 7.55 4.81
N ASP A 6 0.59 8.62 4.13
CA ASP A 6 -0.10 9.77 4.75
C ASP A 6 -1.44 9.39 5.42
N TRP A 7 -1.98 8.23 5.07
CA TRP A 7 -3.15 7.64 5.71
C TRP A 7 -2.87 6.96 7.06
N ILE A 8 -1.60 6.73 7.42
CA ILE A 8 -1.22 6.13 8.71
C ILE A 8 -1.39 7.20 9.81
N PRO A 9 -2.13 6.90 10.90
CA PRO A 9 -2.25 7.81 12.03
C PRO A 9 -0.88 8.16 12.63
N SER A 10 -0.66 9.43 12.98
CA SER A 10 0.64 9.91 13.47
C SER A 10 1.15 9.18 14.73
N HIS A 11 0.26 8.68 15.58
CA HIS A 11 0.63 7.90 16.77
C HIS A 11 1.18 6.52 16.43
N GLU A 12 0.82 5.95 15.27
CA GLU A 12 1.32 4.67 14.79
C GLU A 12 2.72 4.80 14.15
N LEU A 13 3.00 5.93 13.49
CA LEU A 13 4.24 6.14 12.73
C LEU A 13 5.52 5.88 13.54
N ASN A 14 5.54 6.25 14.83
CA ASN A 14 6.71 6.05 15.69
C ASN A 14 6.92 4.60 16.13
N THR A 15 5.95 3.73 15.87
CA THR A 15 5.96 2.32 16.28
C THR A 15 6.20 1.37 15.11
N LEU A 16 6.06 1.86 13.88
CA LEU A 16 6.13 1.06 12.66
C LEU A 16 7.53 1.04 12.06
N ASP A 17 7.93 -0.11 11.53
CA ASP A 17 9.09 -0.23 10.64
C ASP A 17 8.62 -0.05 9.19
N LEU A 18 8.85 1.15 8.65
CA LEU A 18 8.48 1.53 7.27
C LEU A 18 9.65 1.39 6.28
N SER A 19 10.79 0.82 6.70
CA SER A 19 12.02 0.78 5.91
C SER A 19 11.93 0.00 4.59
N GLU A 20 10.91 -0.84 4.45
CA GLU A 20 10.66 -1.64 3.25
C GLU A 20 9.75 -0.95 2.23
N LEU A 21 9.21 0.23 2.55
CA LEU A 21 8.37 0.98 1.64
C LEU A 21 9.21 1.69 0.57
N GLU A 22 8.70 1.65 -0.65
CA GLU A 22 9.29 2.29 -1.82
C GLU A 22 8.53 3.55 -2.19
N TYR A 23 9.24 4.47 -2.82
CA TYR A 23 8.64 5.71 -3.29
C TYR A 23 8.12 5.58 -4.72
N LEU A 24 7.10 6.37 -5.01
CA LEU A 24 6.56 6.51 -6.36
C LEU A 24 6.90 7.87 -6.99
N GLU A 25 6.92 7.86 -8.32
CA GLU A 25 6.90 9.05 -9.16
C GLU A 25 5.49 9.69 -9.14
N GLN A 26 5.38 11.01 -9.31
CA GLN A 26 4.13 11.75 -9.10
C GLN A 26 2.95 11.19 -9.91
N ASN A 27 3.18 10.87 -11.18
CA ASN A 27 2.15 10.31 -12.07
C ASN A 27 1.57 8.98 -11.54
N LEU A 28 2.40 8.16 -10.89
CA LEU A 28 1.97 6.90 -10.28
C LEU A 28 1.26 7.15 -8.95
N VAL A 29 1.64 8.19 -8.20
CA VAL A 29 0.96 8.62 -6.96
C VAL A 29 -0.47 9.05 -7.28
N ASP A 30 -0.67 9.91 -8.28
CA ASP A 30 -1.99 10.41 -8.65
C ASP A 30 -2.93 9.27 -9.07
N GLU A 31 -2.40 8.29 -9.83
CA GLU A 31 -3.15 7.11 -10.24
C GLU A 31 -3.45 6.20 -9.03
N CYS A 32 -2.49 5.98 -8.13
CA CYS A 32 -2.70 5.26 -6.88
C CYS A 32 -3.81 5.89 -6.03
N GLU A 33 -3.76 7.19 -5.77
CA GLU A 33 -4.77 7.89 -4.96
C GLU A 33 -6.17 7.82 -5.57
N ARG A 34 -6.25 7.83 -6.91
CA ARG A 34 -7.52 7.62 -7.61
C ARG A 34 -8.06 6.22 -7.34
N LEU A 35 -7.22 5.19 -7.46
CA LEU A 35 -7.60 3.80 -7.20
C LEU A 35 -7.94 3.55 -5.71
N GLU A 36 -7.22 4.16 -4.76
CA GLU A 36 -7.54 4.10 -3.33
C GLU A 36 -8.95 4.62 -3.02
N LYS A 37 -9.36 5.69 -3.71
CA LYS A 37 -10.71 6.27 -3.59
C LYS A 37 -11.76 5.39 -4.25
N GLU A 38 -11.47 4.89 -5.45
CA GLU A 38 -12.38 4.05 -6.24
C GLU A 38 -12.70 2.73 -5.52
N PHE A 39 -11.68 2.07 -4.97
CA PHE A 39 -11.84 0.76 -4.31
C PHE A 39 -12.03 0.86 -2.80
N ASN A 40 -12.02 2.07 -2.24
CA ASN A 40 -12.06 2.31 -0.80
C ASN A 40 -11.03 1.46 -0.04
N VAL A 41 -9.76 1.65 -0.36
CA VAL A 41 -8.61 0.99 0.27
C VAL A 41 -7.49 1.98 0.57
N PHE A 42 -6.49 1.52 1.32
CA PHE A 42 -5.19 2.18 1.41
C PHE A 42 -4.13 1.33 0.71
N PHE A 43 -3.26 1.95 -0.05
CA PHE A 43 -2.16 1.28 -0.73
C PHE A 43 -0.83 1.61 -0.07
N ALA A 44 0.05 0.62 -0.06
CA ALA A 44 1.47 0.83 0.20
C ALA A 44 2.28 0.09 -0.87
N VAL A 45 3.41 0.67 -1.26
CA VAL A 45 4.29 0.11 -2.29
C VAL A 45 5.56 -0.40 -1.63
N TYR A 46 5.95 -1.62 -2.00
CA TYR A 46 7.17 -2.26 -1.53
C TYR A 46 8.07 -2.64 -2.68
N LYS A 47 9.33 -2.95 -2.38
CA LYS A 47 10.21 -3.60 -3.34
C LYS A 47 9.80 -5.07 -3.52
N LYS A 48 9.83 -5.57 -4.75
CA LYS A 48 9.58 -6.99 -5.02
C LYS A 48 10.63 -7.83 -4.29
N GLY A 49 10.16 -8.84 -3.55
CA GLY A 49 11.00 -9.70 -2.72
C GLY A 49 11.24 -9.18 -1.30
N THR A 50 10.63 -8.06 -0.90
CA THR A 50 10.58 -7.63 0.51
C THR A 50 10.02 -8.74 1.39
N LEU A 51 10.68 -8.97 2.54
CA LEU A 51 10.20 -9.86 3.58
C LEU A 51 9.41 -9.07 4.61
N ALA A 52 8.34 -9.67 5.14
CA ALA A 52 7.57 -9.08 6.21
C ALA A 52 8.44 -8.88 7.46
N LYS A 53 8.51 -7.64 7.97
CA LYS A 53 9.23 -7.31 9.19
C LYS A 53 8.29 -7.25 10.41
N PRO A 54 8.80 -7.53 11.63
CA PRO A 54 8.10 -7.20 12.86
C PRO A 54 7.76 -5.70 12.87
N LYS A 55 6.53 -5.36 13.26
CA LYS A 55 6.02 -3.97 13.27
C LYS A 55 6.01 -3.28 11.89
N GLY A 56 6.16 -4.03 10.80
CA GLY A 56 5.86 -3.52 9.46
C GLY A 56 4.35 -3.45 9.22
N LEU A 57 3.90 -2.77 8.16
CA LEU A 57 2.46 -2.64 7.89
C LEU A 57 1.80 -4.00 7.68
N CYS A 58 2.42 -4.90 6.91
CA CYS A 58 1.90 -6.25 6.64
C CYS A 58 1.66 -7.08 7.91
N THR A 59 2.43 -6.86 8.97
CA THR A 59 2.30 -7.59 10.24
C THR A 59 1.47 -6.83 11.28
N THR A 60 1.13 -5.57 11.02
CA THR A 60 0.40 -4.71 11.95
C THR A 60 -1.05 -4.51 11.53
N PHE A 61 -1.32 -4.36 10.23
CA PHE A 61 -2.63 -4.02 9.71
C PHE A 61 -3.19 -5.09 8.77
N LYS A 62 -4.52 -5.24 8.80
CA LYS A 62 -5.26 -6.15 7.92
C LYS A 62 -5.22 -5.68 6.48
N PHE A 63 -5.11 -6.66 5.58
CA PHE A 63 -5.25 -6.44 4.14
C PHE A 63 -6.70 -6.15 3.75
N ALA A 64 -6.88 -5.38 2.68
CA ALA A 64 -8.21 -5.20 2.09
C ALA A 64 -8.72 -6.52 1.50
N LYS A 65 -10.03 -6.75 1.60
CA LYS A 65 -10.69 -7.82 0.83
C LYS A 65 -11.15 -7.21 -0.49
N LEU A 66 -10.59 -7.71 -1.57
CA LEU A 66 -10.87 -7.24 -2.93
C LEU A 66 -11.63 -8.32 -3.69
N ASP A 67 -12.57 -7.90 -4.55
CA ASP A 67 -13.16 -8.81 -5.53
C ASP A 67 -12.20 -9.05 -6.70
N GLN A 68 -12.52 -10.04 -7.54
CA GLN A 68 -11.65 -10.48 -8.63
C GLN A 68 -11.42 -9.37 -9.67
N ASP A 69 -12.44 -8.56 -9.97
CA ASP A 69 -12.33 -7.49 -10.96
C ASP A 69 -11.39 -6.38 -10.47
N THR A 70 -11.47 -6.05 -9.18
CA THR A 70 -10.57 -5.10 -8.53
C THR A 70 -9.13 -5.62 -8.49
N CYS A 71 -8.94 -6.91 -8.21
CA CYS A 71 -7.63 -7.55 -8.27
C CYS A 71 -7.01 -7.42 -9.69
N ASN A 72 -7.80 -7.68 -10.74
CA ASN A 72 -7.30 -7.57 -12.13
C ASN A 72 -6.85 -6.13 -12.46
N LEU A 73 -7.59 -5.11 -12.03
CA LEU A 73 -7.23 -3.71 -12.25
C LEU A 73 -5.96 -3.30 -11.48
N ILE A 74 -5.79 -3.83 -10.26
CA ILE A 74 -4.58 -3.62 -9.46
C ILE A 74 -3.37 -4.31 -10.09
N ASP A 75 -3.55 -5.53 -10.63
CA ASP A 75 -2.48 -6.23 -11.35
C ASP A 75 -2.02 -5.44 -12.58
N ASP A 76 -2.95 -4.87 -13.36
CA ASP A 76 -2.62 -4.00 -14.49
C ASP A 76 -1.81 -2.76 -14.06
N PHE A 77 -2.13 -2.19 -12.90
CA PHE A 77 -1.35 -1.11 -12.32
C PHE A 77 0.02 -1.57 -11.81
N GLU A 78 0.12 -2.75 -11.19
CA GLU A 78 1.38 -3.31 -10.68
C GLU A 78 2.39 -3.55 -11.81
N HIS A 79 1.93 -3.89 -13.03
CA HIS A 79 2.81 -3.97 -14.19
C HIS A 79 3.55 -2.65 -14.50
N LYS A 80 2.93 -1.50 -14.21
CA LYS A 80 3.56 -0.16 -14.35
C LYS A 80 4.59 0.10 -13.25
N LEU A 81 4.49 -0.59 -12.11
CA LEU A 81 5.38 -0.44 -10.96
C LEU A 81 6.73 -1.17 -11.12
N GLY A 82 6.84 -2.06 -12.11
CA GLY A 82 8.09 -2.73 -12.49
C GLY A 82 8.58 -3.73 -11.42
N LYS A 83 9.64 -3.38 -10.68
CA LYS A 83 10.21 -4.22 -9.60
C LYS A 83 9.62 -3.92 -8.22
N ARG A 84 8.48 -3.25 -8.17
CA ARG A 84 7.76 -2.93 -6.94
C ARG A 84 6.44 -3.70 -6.91
N ILE A 85 5.87 -3.86 -5.73
CA ILE A 85 4.60 -4.55 -5.49
C ILE A 85 3.65 -3.60 -4.78
N LEU A 86 2.37 -3.65 -5.14
CA LEU A 86 1.31 -2.84 -4.51
C LEU A 86 0.57 -3.72 -3.50
N VAL A 87 0.41 -3.24 -2.27
CA VAL A 87 -0.34 -3.97 -1.23
C VAL A 87 -1.51 -3.13 -0.76
N ALA A 88 -2.71 -3.73 -0.79
CA ALA A 88 -3.96 -3.11 -0.36
C ALA A 88 -4.26 -3.42 1.11
N TYR A 89 -4.55 -2.38 1.89
CA TYR A 89 -4.95 -2.42 3.30
C TYR A 89 -6.39 -1.97 3.46
N ALA A 90 -7.05 -2.49 4.50
CA ALA A 90 -8.43 -2.15 4.81
C ALA A 90 -8.60 -0.64 5.07
N LYS A 91 -9.75 -0.09 4.66
CA LYS A 91 -10.15 1.30 4.92
C LYS A 91 -11.58 1.31 5.49
N PRO A 92 -11.77 1.69 6.77
CA PRO A 92 -10.79 2.24 7.71
C PRO A 92 -9.69 1.24 8.09
N LEU A 93 -8.55 1.77 8.56
CA LEU A 93 -7.38 0.95 8.91
C LEU A 93 -7.69 0.06 10.11
N GLU A 94 -7.44 -1.24 9.98
CA GLU A 94 -7.69 -2.22 11.04
C GLU A 94 -6.40 -2.96 11.40
N ARG A 95 -6.12 -3.13 12.70
CA ARG A 95 -5.04 -4.01 13.17
C ARG A 95 -5.46 -5.48 13.16
N TRP A 96 -4.49 -6.39 13.03
CA TRP A 96 -4.71 -7.83 13.19
C TRP A 96 -5.22 -8.21 14.59
#